data_AF-A0A1B8XTW8-F1
#
_entry.id   AF-A0A1B8XTW8-F1
#
_cell.length_a   1.000
_cell.length_b   1.000
_cell.length_c   1.000
_cell.angle_alpha   90.00
_cell.angle_beta   90.00
_cell.angle_gamma   90.00
#
_symmetry.space_group_name_H-M   'P 1'
#
loop_
_entity.id
_entity.type
_entity.pdbx_description
1 polymer ?
#
loop_
_entity_poly.entity_id
_entity_poly.type
_entity_poly.pdbx_seq_one_letter_code
_entity_poly.pdbx_strand_id
1 'polypeptide(L)'
;LSSTPLEVLFFLNGWYCASYFLIETLIFIYKGLILPYPTSNLILESFLLFLYLGIEVSRLFLGCRGNLCERKLPLVVSLGLTIPAGLLAVYFLLLQTYALRLETVLNCILLLFYGLEAILSCTALITLCREPTY
;
A
#
# COMPACT_ATOMS: atom_id res chain seq x y z
N LEU A 1 8.44 23.58 -0.22
CA LEU A 1 8.63 23.03 1.16
C LEU A 1 8.11 21.58 1.26
N SER A 2 8.98 20.61 1.58
CA SER A 2 8.62 19.19 1.77
C SER A 2 7.68 18.97 2.97
N SER A 3 6.74 18.03 2.86
CA SER A 3 5.76 17.73 3.92
C SER A 3 6.32 16.71 4.90
N THR A 4 6.71 17.16 6.09
CA THR A 4 7.21 16.30 7.17
C THR A 4 6.21 15.24 7.66
N PRO A 5 4.89 15.51 7.85
CA PRO A 5 3.97 14.47 8.29
C PRO A 5 3.76 13.38 7.23
N LEU A 6 3.82 13.74 5.94
CA LEU A 6 3.72 12.78 4.84
C LEU A 6 4.92 11.81 4.84
N GLU A 7 6.13 12.32 5.07
CA GLU A 7 7.34 11.48 5.13
C GLU A 7 7.29 10.47 6.28
N VAL A 8 6.78 10.90 7.45
CA VAL A 8 6.59 10.01 8.60
C VAL A 8 5.61 8.89 8.26
N LEU A 9 4.50 9.20 7.57
CA LEU A 9 3.55 8.17 7.15
C LEU A 9 4.19 7.17 6.18
N PHE A 10 4.91 7.63 5.15
CA PHE A 10 5.57 6.72 4.22
C PHE A 10 6.58 5.80 4.93
N PHE A 11 7.33 6.31 5.90
CA PHE A 11 8.25 5.50 6.70
C PHE A 11 7.51 4.44 7.53
N LEU A 12 6.45 4.83 8.24
CA LEU A 12 5.64 3.91 9.04
C LEU A 12 4.98 2.85 8.16
N ASN A 13 4.43 3.26 7.02
CA ASN A 13 3.78 2.36 6.08
C ASN A 13 4.77 1.40 5.42
N GLY A 14 6.04 1.80 5.23
CA GLY A 14 7.09 0.88 4.79
C GLY A 14 7.30 -0.29 5.76
N TRP A 15 7.40 -0.01 7.06
CA TRP A 15 7.50 -1.06 8.09
C TRP A 15 6.22 -1.88 8.19
N TYR A 16 5.08 -1.22 8.09
CA TYR A 16 3.77 -1.86 8.12
C TYR A 16 3.61 -2.83 6.93
N CYS A 17 3.92 -2.40 5.70
CA CYS A 17 3.87 -3.22 4.50
C CYS A 17 4.80 -4.43 4.57
N ALA A 18 6.02 -4.26 5.10
CA ALA A 18 6.94 -5.39 5.29
C ALA A 18 6.37 -6.43 6.28
N SER A 19 5.79 -5.95 7.37
CA SER A 19 5.14 -6.81 8.38
C SER A 19 3.88 -7.48 7.82
N TYR A 20 3.05 -6.73 7.09
CA TYR A 20 1.85 -7.20 6.41
C TYR A 20 2.19 -8.35 5.45
N PHE A 21 3.17 -8.16 4.57
CA PHE A 21 3.58 -9.18 3.61
C PHE A 21 4.07 -10.47 4.29
N LEU A 22 4.87 -10.34 5.36
CA LEU A 22 5.35 -11.49 6.13
C LEU A 22 4.20 -12.25 6.80
N ILE A 23 3.28 -11.53 7.45
CA ILE A 23 2.13 -12.13 8.15
C ILE A 23 1.20 -12.81 7.15
N GLU A 24 0.84 -12.14 6.06
CA GLU A 24 -0.01 -12.70 4.99
C GLU A 24 0.61 -13.97 4.39
N THR A 25 1.93 -13.96 4.13
CA THR A 25 2.64 -15.14 3.63
C THR A 25 2.53 -16.33 4.60
N LEU A 26 2.72 -16.09 5.90
CA LEU A 26 2.56 -17.13 6.93
C LEU A 26 1.12 -17.64 7.03
N ILE A 27 0.14 -16.74 6.88
CA ILE A 27 -1.28 -17.11 6.87
C ILE A 27 -1.62 -17.94 5.63
N PHE A 28 -1.07 -17.63 4.46
CA PHE A 28 -1.25 -18.44 3.25
C PHE A 28 -0.67 -19.84 3.40
N ILE A 29 0.51 -19.98 4.02
CA ILE A 29 1.08 -21.30 4.34
C ILE A 29 0.15 -22.07 5.28
N TYR A 30 -0.34 -21.41 6.35
CA TYR A 30 -1.30 -22.01 7.27
C TYR A 30 -2.58 -22.47 6.56
N LYS A 31 -3.15 -21.61 5.71
CA LYS A 31 -4.35 -21.91 4.90
C LYS A 31 -4.14 -23.10 3.99
N GLY A 32 -3.02 -23.17 3.28
CA GLY A 32 -2.70 -24.28 2.38
C GLY A 32 -2.51 -25.61 3.10
N LEU A 33 -2.14 -25.61 4.38
CA LEU A 33 -1.93 -26.83 5.17
C LEU A 33 -3.19 -27.32 5.89
N ILE A 34 -4.01 -26.39 6.42
CA ILE A 34 -5.09 -26.73 7.36
C ILE A 34 -6.48 -26.59 6.74
N LEU A 35 -6.68 -25.61 5.86
CA LEU A 35 -7.99 -25.33 5.27
C LEU A 35 -8.11 -26.03 3.91
N PRO A 36 -9.31 -26.48 3.52
CA PRO A 36 -9.56 -27.01 2.17
C PRO A 36 -9.57 -25.85 1.17
N TYR A 37 -8.39 -25.30 0.87
CA TYR A 37 -8.19 -24.22 -0.06
C TYR A 37 -8.07 -24.76 -1.49
N PRO A 38 -8.91 -24.32 -2.45
CA PRO A 38 -8.72 -24.67 -3.84
C PRO A 38 -7.34 -24.22 -4.32
N THR A 39 -6.52 -25.14 -4.83
CA THR A 39 -5.13 -24.87 -5.23
C THR A 39 -5.03 -23.73 -6.26
N SER A 40 -6.01 -23.63 -7.16
CA SER A 40 -6.09 -22.54 -8.14
C SER A 40 -6.18 -21.15 -7.50
N ASN A 41 -7.00 -21.01 -6.46
CA ASN A 41 -7.20 -19.74 -5.77
C ASN A 41 -5.98 -19.41 -4.91
N LEU A 42 -5.40 -20.41 -4.24
CA LEU A 42 -4.19 -20.21 -3.44
C LEU A 42 -3.03 -19.69 -4.29
N ILE A 43 -2.85 -20.25 -5.49
CA ILE A 43 -1.82 -19.80 -6.43
C ILE A 43 -2.10 -18.37 -6.90
N LEU A 44 -3.32 -18.08 -7.34
CA LEU A 44 -3.72 -16.74 -7.81
C LEU A 44 -3.50 -15.68 -6.72
N GLU A 45 -4.02 -15.92 -5.52
CA GLU A 45 -3.94 -14.97 -4.41
C GLU A 45 -2.50 -14.78 -3.92
N SER A 46 -1.66 -15.82 -3.99
CA SER A 46 -0.21 -15.69 -3.75
C SER A 46 0.44 -14.76 -4.77
N PHE A 47 0.14 -14.92 -6.06
CA PHE A 47 0.64 -14.00 -7.10
C PHE A 47 0.17 -12.56 -6.88
N LEU A 48 -1.09 -12.37 -6.47
CA LEU A 48 -1.62 -11.05 -6.12
C LEU A 48 -0.89 -10.43 -4.93
N LEU A 49 -0.46 -11.23 -3.94
CA LEU A 49 0.31 -10.73 -2.80
C LEU A 49 1.71 -10.24 -3.21
N PHE A 50 2.39 -10.96 -4.11
CA PHE A 50 3.67 -10.49 -4.68
C PHE A 50 3.50 -9.26 -5.57
N LEU A 51 2.43 -9.21 -6.36
CA LEU A 51 2.09 -8.02 -7.16
C LEU A 51 1.84 -6.81 -6.27
N TYR A 52 1.09 -7.00 -5.19
CA TYR A 52 0.83 -5.99 -4.16
C TYR A 52 2.14 -5.45 -3.58
N LEU A 53 3.09 -6.33 -3.20
CA LEU A 53 4.39 -5.91 -2.68
C LEU A 53 5.16 -5.04 -3.69
N GLY A 54 5.19 -5.44 -4.96
CA GLY A 54 5.85 -4.67 -6.02
C GLY A 54 5.25 -3.27 -6.21
N ILE A 55 3.92 -3.17 -6.15
CA ILE A 55 3.21 -1.88 -6.22
C ILE A 55 3.54 -1.02 -4.99
N GLU A 56 3.46 -1.57 -3.78
CA GLU A 56 3.74 -0.82 -2.55
C GLU A 56 5.17 -0.30 -2.48
N VAL A 57 6.16 -1.14 -2.81
CA VAL A 57 7.57 -0.72 -2.84
C VAL A 57 7.76 0.43 -3.83
N SER A 58 7.18 0.32 -5.03
CA SER A 58 7.26 1.37 -6.06
C SER A 58 6.57 2.65 -5.60
N ARG A 59 5.39 2.52 -5.00
CA ARG A 59 4.56 3.62 -4.50
C ARG A 59 5.27 4.40 -3.40
N LEU A 60 5.78 3.72 -2.38
CA LEU A 60 6.49 4.32 -1.25
C LEU A 60 7.80 4.96 -1.70
N PHE A 61 8.58 4.28 -2.56
CA PHE A 61 9.84 4.82 -3.07
C PHE A 61 9.62 6.13 -3.85
N LEU A 62 8.65 6.15 -4.76
CA LEU A 62 8.31 7.35 -5.52
C LEU A 62 7.70 8.44 -4.64
N GLY A 63 6.93 8.05 -3.62
CA GLY A 63 6.33 8.96 -2.62
C GLY A 63 7.39 9.72 -1.83
N CYS A 64 8.28 9.00 -1.15
CA CYS A 64 9.40 9.58 -0.40
C CYS A 64 10.29 10.44 -1.29
N ARG A 65 10.69 9.93 -2.47
CA ARG A 65 11.55 10.69 -3.40
C ARG A 65 10.86 11.95 -3.92
N GLY A 66 9.57 11.87 -4.23
CA GLY A 66 8.80 13.02 -4.71
C GLY A 66 8.61 14.09 -3.64
N ASN A 67 8.32 13.67 -2.41
CA ASN A 67 8.15 14.58 -1.27
C ASN A 67 9.47 15.25 -0.88
N LEU A 68 10.57 14.49 -0.74
CA LEU A 68 11.88 15.02 -0.31
C LEU A 68 12.54 15.90 -1.38
N CYS A 69 12.42 15.53 -2.66
CA CYS A 69 12.99 16.32 -3.76
C CYS A 69 12.04 17.41 -4.26
N GLU A 70 10.88 17.59 -3.64
CA GLU A 70 9.85 18.56 -4.05
C GLU A 70 9.43 18.41 -5.53
N ARG A 71 9.47 17.16 -6.03
CA ARG A 71 9.17 16.84 -7.42
C ARG A 71 7.74 16.35 -7.57
N LYS A 72 6.95 17.10 -8.35
CA LYS A 72 5.52 16.82 -8.63
C LYS A 72 5.30 15.45 -9.28
N LEU A 73 6.04 15.14 -10.34
CA LEU A 73 5.83 13.92 -11.13
C LEU A 73 5.89 12.62 -10.31
N PRO A 74 6.98 12.30 -9.58
CA PRO A 74 7.05 11.07 -8.78
C PRO A 74 5.99 11.02 -7.68
N LEU A 75 5.63 12.16 -7.08
CA LEU A 75 4.58 12.22 -6.07
C LEU A 75 3.18 11.95 -6.68
N VAL A 76 2.90 12.46 -7.88
CA VAL A 76 1.67 12.15 -8.63
C VAL A 76 1.61 10.67 -9.00
N VAL A 77 2.72 10.09 -9.46
CA VAL A 77 2.78 8.66 -9.81
C VAL A 77 2.57 7.79 -8.56
N SER A 78 3.16 8.15 -7.42
CA SER A 78 2.92 7.48 -6.13
C SER A 78 1.43 7.56 -5.73
N LEU A 79 0.82 8.73 -5.84
CA LEU A 79 -0.61 8.89 -5.58
C LEU A 79 -1.46 8.01 -6.53
N GLY A 80 -1.10 7.96 -7.80
CA GLY A 80 -1.75 7.08 -8.79
C GLY A 80 -1.63 5.59 -8.44
N LEU A 81 -0.45 5.15 -7.99
CA LEU A 81 -0.20 3.77 -7.54
C LEU A 81 -0.96 3.39 -6.26
N THR A 82 -1.47 4.36 -5.52
CA THR A 82 -2.37 4.11 -4.37
C THR A 82 -3.69 3.48 -4.82
N ILE A 83 -4.14 3.74 -6.06
CA ILE A 83 -5.38 3.16 -6.61
C ILE A 83 -5.26 1.64 -6.76
N PRO A 84 -4.32 1.08 -7.55
CA PRO A 84 -4.19 -0.37 -7.68
C PRO A 84 -3.80 -1.03 -6.35
N ALA A 85 -3.01 -0.37 -5.49
CA ALA A 85 -2.72 -0.87 -4.15
C ALA A 85 -3.98 -0.98 -3.28
N GLY A 86 -4.82 0.05 -3.28
CA GLY A 86 -6.09 0.07 -2.57
C GLY A 86 -7.07 -0.97 -3.10
N LEU A 87 -7.14 -1.18 -4.42
CA LEU A 87 -7.96 -2.23 -5.03
C LEU A 87 -7.51 -3.63 -4.58
N LEU A 88 -6.21 -3.89 -4.52
CA LEU A 88 -5.68 -5.16 -4.00
C LEU A 88 -5.97 -5.33 -2.50
N ALA A 89 -5.84 -4.28 -1.70
CA ALA A 89 -6.22 -4.33 -0.28
C ALA A 89 -7.72 -4.61 -0.09
N VAL A 90 -8.60 -3.99 -0.89
CA VAL A 90 -10.04 -4.27 -0.89
C VAL A 90 -10.32 -5.70 -1.35
N TYR A 91 -9.56 -6.20 -2.32
CA TYR A 91 -9.66 -7.60 -2.76
C TYR A 91 -9.32 -8.57 -1.61
N PHE A 92 -8.20 -8.38 -0.90
CA PHE A 92 -7.86 -9.20 0.27
C PHE A 92 -8.87 -9.04 1.42
N LEU A 93 -9.45 -7.84 1.58
CA LEU A 93 -10.44 -7.58 2.62
C LEU A 93 -11.80 -8.29 2.38
N LEU A 94 -12.30 -8.28 1.14
CA LEU A 94 -13.70 -8.65 0.83
C LEU A 94 -13.85 -9.87 -0.07
N LEU A 95 -12.89 -10.10 -0.98
CA LEU A 95 -13.02 -11.07 -2.09
C LEU A 95 -12.11 -12.29 -1.93
N GLN A 96 -11.22 -12.31 -0.94
CA GLN A 96 -10.35 -13.45 -0.65
C GLN A 96 -11.19 -14.68 -0.25
N THR A 97 -10.77 -15.87 -0.72
CA THR A 97 -11.56 -17.11 -0.56
C THR A 97 -11.85 -17.45 0.91
N TYR A 98 -10.85 -17.28 1.80
CA TYR A 98 -11.03 -17.42 3.25
C TYR A 98 -10.41 -16.22 3.98
N ALA A 99 -11.20 -15.18 4.24
CA ALA A 99 -10.75 -14.01 5.01
C ALA A 99 -10.81 -14.27 6.52
N LEU A 100 -9.65 -14.30 7.20
CA LEU A 100 -9.58 -14.37 8.67
C LEU A 100 -9.75 -12.98 9.29
N ARG A 101 -10.24 -12.94 10.53
CA ARG A 101 -10.43 -11.69 11.28
C ARG A 101 -9.15 -10.85 11.40
N LEU A 102 -7.99 -11.50 11.53
CA LEU A 102 -6.70 -10.82 11.59
C LEU A 102 -6.39 -10.08 10.28
N GLU A 103 -6.57 -10.74 9.13
CA GLU A 103 -6.37 -10.15 7.80
C GLU A 103 -7.33 -8.98 7.57
N THR A 104 -8.57 -9.08 8.04
CA THR A 104 -9.53 -7.96 8.00
C THR A 104 -9.00 -6.74 8.74
N VAL A 105 -8.50 -6.91 9.97
CA VAL A 105 -7.94 -5.81 10.76
C VAL A 105 -6.71 -5.21 10.07
N LEU A 106 -5.83 -6.05 9.54
CA LEU A 106 -4.64 -5.61 8.82
C LEU A 106 -4.99 -4.80 7.56
N ASN A 107 -5.95 -5.25 6.76
CA ASN A 107 -6.39 -4.53 5.56
C ASN A 107 -7.11 -3.23 5.90
N CYS A 108 -7.90 -3.18 6.98
CA CYS A 108 -8.52 -1.92 7.44
C CYS A 108 -7.48 -0.86 7.85
N ILE A 109 -6.45 -1.27 8.60
CA ILE A 109 -5.36 -0.36 9.00
C ILE A 109 -4.59 0.11 7.76
N LEU A 110 -4.32 -0.79 6.81
CA LEU A 110 -3.65 -0.46 5.56
C LEU A 110 -4.43 0.60 4.74
N LEU A 111 -5.74 0.42 4.60
CA LEU A 111 -6.60 1.38 3.90
C LEU A 111 -6.63 2.74 4.62
N LEU A 112 -6.53 2.76 5.95
CA LEU A 112 -6.40 4.00 6.71
C LEU A 112 -5.08 4.72 6.37
N PHE A 113 -3.95 4.02 6.29
CA PHE A 113 -2.69 4.59 5.83
C PHE A 113 -2.83 5.22 4.44
N TYR A 114 -3.43 4.51 3.49
CA TYR A 114 -3.65 5.04 2.14
C TYR A 114 -4.52 6.30 2.13
N GLY A 115 -5.59 6.33 2.93
CA GLY A 115 -6.44 7.51 3.05
C GLY A 115 -5.68 8.73 3.55
N LEU A 116 -4.90 8.57 4.63
CA LEU A 116 -4.11 9.65 5.21
C LEU A 116 -2.98 10.11 4.27
N GLU A 117 -2.26 9.18 3.65
CA GLU A 117 -1.20 9.47 2.68
C GLU A 117 -1.75 10.16 1.44
N ALA A 118 -2.91 9.77 0.93
CA ALA A 118 -3.54 10.41 -0.22
C ALA A 118 -3.93 11.86 0.10
N ILE A 119 -4.55 12.10 1.26
CA ILE A 119 -4.91 13.47 1.70
C ILE A 119 -3.66 14.34 1.79
N LEU A 120 -2.62 13.88 2.47
CA LEU A 120 -1.38 14.64 2.64
C LEU A 120 -0.62 14.82 1.32
N SER A 121 -0.57 13.80 0.46
CA SER A 121 0.04 13.89 -0.88
C SER A 121 -0.67 14.93 -1.75
N CYS A 122 -2.01 14.98 -1.71
CA CYS A 122 -2.79 16.01 -2.39
C CYS A 122 -2.45 17.41 -1.86
N THR A 123 -2.38 17.60 -0.54
CA THR A 123 -2.02 18.91 0.04
C THR A 123 -0.60 19.34 -0.33
N ALA A 124 0.35 18.41 -0.35
CA ALA A 124 1.73 18.66 -0.77
C ALA A 124 1.78 19.05 -2.26
N LEU A 125 1.07 18.34 -3.13
CA LEU A 125 0.98 18.66 -4.56
C LEU A 125 0.36 20.04 -4.82
N ILE A 126 -0.73 20.39 -4.11
CA ILE A 126 -1.36 21.71 -4.23
C ILE A 126 -0.36 22.81 -3.84
N THR A 127 0.41 22.59 -2.78
CA THR A 127 1.43 23.54 -2.31
C THR A 127 2.55 23.68 -3.34
N LEU A 128 3.09 22.58 -3.86
CA LEU A 128 4.11 22.57 -4.91
C LEU A 128 3.63 23.24 -6.20
N CYS A 129 2.35 23.11 -6.54
CA CYS A 129 1.77 23.77 -7.71
C CYS A 129 1.65 25.29 -7.57
N ARG A 130 1.63 25.81 -6.35
CA ARG A 130 1.53 27.26 -6.07
C ARG A 130 2.87 27.97 -6.01
N GLU A 131 3.98 27.25 -5.81
CA GLU A 131 5.31 27.85 -5.83
C GLU A 131 5.71 28.24 -7.28
N PRO A 132 6.04 29.52 -7.55
CA PRO A 132 6.51 29.93 -8.86
C PRO A 132 7.88 29.30 -9.10
N THR A 133 8.01 28.57 -10.21
CA THR A 133 9.32 28.15 -10.73
C THR A 133 10.07 29.39 -11.20
N TYR A 134 10.96 29.90 -10.35
CA TYR A 134 11.97 30.91 -10.72
C TYR A 134 13.18 30.26 -11.38
#